data_AF-A0A352TTZ6-F1
#
_entry.id   AF-A0A352TTZ6-F1
#
_cell.length_a   1.000
_cell.length_b   1.000
_cell.length_c   1.000
_cell.angle_alpha   90.00
_cell.angle_beta   90.00
_cell.angle_gamma   90.00
#
_symmetry.space_group_name_H-M   'P 1'
#
loop_
_entity.id
_entity.type
_entity.pdbx_description
1 polymer ?
#
loop_
_entity_poly.entity_id
_entity_poly.type
_entity_poly.pdbx_seq_one_letter_code
_entity_poly.pdbx_strand_id
1 'polypeptide(L)'
;MRTCILSYDSRIIEGWSYGMPSYKIKKNIFYFNVYQRHIGLYPHHQAIEMFKDELRDYKTSRCAIQIPLDIEIPFVLIKKILAYNIKNES
;
A
#
# COMPACT_ATOMS: atom_id res chain seq x y z
N MET A 1 -6.65 7.92 -2.19
CA MET A 1 -5.41 7.12 -2.09
C MET A 1 -4.16 7.98 -2.22
N ARG A 2 -3.85 8.53 -3.41
CA ARG A 2 -2.70 9.42 -3.67
C ARG A 2 -2.44 10.46 -2.57
N THR A 3 -3.44 11.29 -2.26
CA THR A 3 -3.31 12.34 -1.22
C THR A 3 -2.93 11.77 0.14
N CYS A 4 -3.53 10.64 0.53
CA CYS A 4 -3.21 9.99 1.81
C CYS A 4 -1.74 9.53 1.89
N ILE A 5 -1.16 9.11 0.77
CA ILE A 5 0.24 8.66 0.72
C ILE A 5 1.16 9.87 0.75
N LEU A 6 0.96 10.84 -0.14
CA LEU A 6 1.83 12.02 -0.24
C LEU A 6 1.78 12.95 0.97
N SER A 7 0.65 13.02 1.67
CA SER A 7 0.54 13.81 2.90
C SER A 7 1.10 13.09 4.13
N TYR A 8 1.48 11.80 4.02
CA TYR A 8 1.92 11.01 5.17
C TYR A 8 3.35 11.37 5.59
N ASP A 9 4.25 11.52 4.62
CA ASP A 9 5.65 11.88 4.85
C ASP A 9 6.16 12.71 3.66
N SER A 10 6.70 13.90 3.96
CA SER A 10 7.20 14.86 2.95
C SER A 10 8.33 14.32 2.06
N ARG A 11 9.01 13.25 2.47
CA ARG A 11 10.08 12.61 1.71
C ARG A 11 9.56 11.70 0.60
N ILE A 12 8.27 11.38 0.59
CA ILE A 12 7.68 10.48 -0.40
C ILE A 12 7.59 11.20 -1.75
N ILE A 13 8.19 10.58 -2.76
CA ILE A 13 8.17 11.01 -4.14
C ILE A 13 7.25 10.07 -4.92
N GLU A 14 6.26 10.65 -5.60
CA GLU A 14 5.43 9.93 -6.57
C GLU A 14 6.19 9.72 -7.88
N GLY A 15 5.96 8.58 -8.51
CA GLY A 15 6.49 8.24 -9.81
C GLY A 15 5.55 7.31 -10.57
N TRP A 16 6.09 6.75 -11.64
CA TRP A 16 5.41 5.78 -12.49
C TRP A 16 6.32 4.57 -12.68
N SER A 17 5.80 3.37 -12.45
CA SER A 17 6.57 2.12 -12.62
C SER A 17 5.61 0.97 -12.91
N TYR A 18 6.01 0.07 -13.82
CA TYR A 18 5.18 -1.08 -14.22
C TYR A 18 3.75 -0.70 -14.65
N GLY A 19 3.55 0.50 -15.21
CA GLY A 19 2.23 0.98 -15.62
C GLY A 19 1.31 1.43 -14.47
N MET A 20 1.88 1.70 -13.29
CA MET A 20 1.13 2.10 -12.10
C MET A 20 1.78 3.29 -11.38
N PRO A 21 1.02 4.08 -10.60
CA PRO A 21 1.58 5.01 -9.63
C PRO A 21 2.50 4.27 -8.64
N SER A 22 3.72 4.79 -8.48
CA SER A 22 4.69 4.30 -7.52
C SER A 22 5.06 5.37 -6.51
N TYR A 23 5.34 4.97 -5.27
CA TYR A 23 5.71 5.87 -4.20
C TYR A 23 7.01 5.39 -3.56
N LYS A 24 8.00 6.27 -3.51
CA LYS A 24 9.36 5.95 -3.07
C LYS A 24 9.93 7.02 -2.17
N ILE A 25 10.87 6.64 -1.31
CA ILE A 25 11.78 7.58 -0.63
C ILE A 25 13.20 7.32 -1.17
N LYS A 26 13.81 6.19 -0.82
CA LYS A 26 15.05 5.70 -1.46
C LYS A 26 14.77 4.55 -2.40
N LYS A 27 13.88 3.64 -1.99
CA LYS A 27 13.36 2.52 -2.76
C LYS A 27 11.85 2.67 -2.85
N ASN A 28 11.20 1.81 -3.63
CA ASN A 28 9.75 1.83 -3.66
C ASN A 28 9.21 1.32 -2.33
N ILE A 29 8.33 2.08 -1.70
CA ILE A 29 7.69 1.75 -0.42
C ILE A 29 6.24 1.31 -0.60
N PHE A 30 5.60 1.70 -1.70
CA PHE A 30 4.19 1.43 -1.92
C PHE A 30 3.81 1.58 -3.39
N TYR A 31 2.90 0.73 -3.84
CA TYR A 31 2.17 0.91 -5.10
C TYR A 31 0.69 0.63 -4.87
N PHE A 32 -0.15 1.18 -5.73
CA PHE A 32 -1.52 0.72 -5.86
C PHE A 32 -1.98 0.79 -7.31
N ASN A 33 -3.01 -0.01 -7.61
CA ASN A 33 -3.72 0.05 -8.88
C ASN A 33 -5.22 -0.12 -8.65
N VAL A 34 -6.04 0.43 -9.55
CA VAL A 34 -7.49 0.32 -9.49
C VAL A 34 -7.96 -0.67 -10.54
N TYR A 35 -8.64 -1.73 -10.09
CA TYR A 35 -9.27 -2.73 -10.95
C TYR A 35 -10.79 -2.57 -10.90
N GLN A 36 -11.50 -3.25 -11.81
CA GLN A 36 -12.95 -3.14 -11.93
C GLN A 36 -13.72 -3.48 -10.64
N ARG A 37 -13.17 -4.35 -9.78
CA ARG A 37 -13.85 -4.83 -8.55
C ARG A 37 -13.12 -4.50 -7.25
N HIS A 38 -11.87 -4.07 -7.32
CA HIS A 38 -11.05 -3.86 -6.12
C HIS A 38 -9.90 -2.87 -6.41
N ILE A 39 -9.32 -2.33 -5.35
CA ILE A 39 -8.03 -1.64 -5.37
C ILE A 39 -6.97 -2.64 -4.95
N GLY A 40 -5.95 -2.84 -5.79
CA GLY A 40 -4.78 -3.64 -5.45
C GLY A 40 -3.75 -2.77 -4.73
N LEU A 41 -3.31 -3.18 -3.54
CA LEU A 41 -2.21 -2.55 -2.81
C LEU A 41 -0.99 -3.47 -2.83
N TYR A 42 0.20 -2.90 -3.01
CA TYR A 42 1.46 -3.67 -3.10
C TYR A 42 2.50 -3.12 -2.12
N PRO A 43 2.43 -3.51 -0.84
CA PRO A 43 3.29 -2.97 0.22
C PRO A 43 4.55 -3.80 0.52
N HIS A 44 4.94 -4.73 -0.35
CA HIS A 44 5.95 -5.78 -0.11
C HIS A 44 5.49 -6.90 0.84
N HIS A 45 6.15 -8.05 0.73
CA HIS A 45 5.81 -9.27 1.47
C HIS A 45 5.93 -9.13 2.99
N GLN A 46 6.95 -8.39 3.48
CA GLN A 46 7.17 -8.21 4.92
C GLN A 46 6.01 -7.48 5.59
N ALA A 47 5.41 -6.50 4.91
CA ALA A 47 4.24 -5.80 5.43
C ALA A 47 3.01 -6.74 5.50
N ILE A 48 2.81 -7.61 4.51
CA ILE A 48 1.69 -8.56 4.52
C ILE A 48 1.81 -9.55 5.68
N GLU A 49 3.01 -10.05 5.93
CA GLU A 49 3.25 -10.93 7.09
C GLU A 49 3.06 -10.17 8.42
N MET A 50 3.58 -8.95 8.54
CA MET A 50 3.45 -8.13 9.74
C MET A 50 1.98 -7.83 10.09
N PHE A 51 1.15 -7.56 9.09
CA PHE A 51 -0.25 -7.17 9.27
C PHE A 51 -1.24 -8.30 8.99
N LYS A 52 -0.79 -9.56 8.98
CA LYS A 52 -1.60 -10.72 8.60
C LYS A 52 -2.94 -10.81 9.34
N ASP A 53 -2.95 -10.54 10.65
CA ASP A 53 -4.16 -10.59 11.47
C ASP A 53 -5.14 -9.45 11.14
N GLU A 54 -4.63 -8.24 10.86
CA GLU A 54 -5.43 -7.10 10.41
C GLU A 54 -5.92 -7.28 8.97
N LEU A 55 -5.28 -8.17 8.21
CA LEU A 55 -5.58 -8.45 6.81
C LEU A 55 -6.54 -9.63 6.60
N ARG A 56 -6.98 -10.31 7.66
CA ARG A 56 -7.79 -11.55 7.59
C ARG A 56 -9.08 -11.40 6.78
N ASP A 57 -9.65 -10.21 6.78
CA ASP A 57 -10.93 -9.89 6.13
C ASP A 57 -10.75 -9.45 4.67
N TYR A 58 -9.50 -9.38 4.18
CA TYR A 58 -9.17 -9.03 2.80
C TYR A 58 -8.55 -10.22 2.06
N LYS A 59 -8.76 -10.27 0.75
CA LYS A 59 -8.03 -11.22 -0.09
C LYS A 59 -6.59 -10.76 -0.25
N THR A 60 -5.64 -11.57 0.18
CA THR A 60 -4.21 -11.29 0.08
C THR A 60 -3.47 -12.35 -0.76
N SER A 61 -2.28 -11.97 -1.24
CA SER A 61 -1.27 -12.86 -1.80
C SER A 61 0.09 -12.51 -1.18
N ARG A 62 1.18 -13.15 -1.62
CA ARG A 62 2.54 -12.88 -1.09
C ARG A 62 2.93 -11.39 -1.11
N CYS A 63 2.46 -10.62 -2.10
CA CYS A 63 2.85 -9.21 -2.26
C CYS A 63 1.66 -8.28 -2.57
N ALA A 64 0.41 -8.76 -2.49
CA ALA A 64 -0.76 -7.96 -2.83
C ALA A 64 -1.88 -8.09 -1.80
N ILE A 65 -2.63 -7.00 -1.63
CA ILE A 65 -3.87 -6.93 -0.87
C ILE A 65 -4.96 -6.42 -1.82
N GLN A 66 -6.11 -7.07 -1.86
CA GLN A 66 -7.27 -6.62 -2.63
C GLN A 66 -8.28 -5.97 -1.68
N ILE A 67 -8.48 -4.66 -1.84
CA ILE A 67 -9.50 -3.89 -1.13
C ILE A 67 -10.75 -3.82 -2.02
N PRO A 68 -11.87 -4.47 -1.65
CA PRO A 68 -13.12 -4.37 -2.40
C PRO A 68 -13.57 -2.91 -2.61
N LEU A 69 -14.25 -2.62 -3.72
CA LEU A 69 -14.75 -1.26 -4.01
C LEU A 69 -16.08 -0.93 -3.31
N ASP A 70 -16.75 -1.93 -2.76
CA ASP A 70 -18.04 -1.84 -2.07
C ASP A 70 -17.89 -1.59 -0.56
N ILE A 71 -16.67 -1.42 -0.07
CA ILE A 71 -16.37 -1.08 1.32
C ILE A 71 -15.66 0.27 1.42
N GLU A 72 -15.65 0.86 2.61
CA GLU A 72 -14.83 2.03 2.89
C GLU A 72 -13.34 1.68 2.75
N ILE A 73 -12.58 2.60 2.16
CA ILE A 73 -11.13 2.44 2.02
C ILE A 73 -10.49 2.45 3.43
N PRO A 74 -9.74 1.41 3.83
CA PRO A 74 -9.20 1.29 5.17
C PRO A 74 -7.94 2.16 5.35
N PHE A 75 -8.11 3.49 5.34
CA PHE A 75 -7.00 4.43 5.40
C PHE A 75 -6.14 4.28 6.65
N VAL A 76 -6.71 3.83 7.77
CA VAL A 76 -5.96 3.54 9.00
C VAL A 76 -4.95 2.42 8.76
N LEU A 77 -5.38 1.30 8.17
CA LEU A 77 -4.51 0.17 7.85
C LEU A 77 -3.45 0.58 6.82
N ILE A 78 -3.83 1.32 5.78
CA ILE A 78 -2.89 1.82 4.77
C ILE A 78 -1.80 2.68 5.41
N LYS A 79 -2.14 3.58 6.33
CA LYS A 79 -1.17 4.39 7.06
C LYS A 79 -0.23 3.55 7.93
N LYS A 80 -0.73 2.51 8.60
CA LYS A 80 0.12 1.57 9.37
C LYS A 80 1.13 0.86 8.47
N ILE A 81 0.67 0.40 7.31
CA ILE A 81 1.51 -0.26 6.30
C ILE A 81 2.57 0.71 5.77
N LEU A 82 2.19 1.95 5.43
CA LEU A 82 3.14 2.98 5.01
C LEU A 82 4.20 3.25 6.09
N ALA A 83 3.78 3.40 7.35
CA ALA A 83 4.69 3.61 8.48
C ALA A 83 5.72 2.48 8.59
N TYR A 84 5.24 1.23 8.49
CA TYR A 84 6.08 0.05 8.52
C TYR A 84 7.09 0.05 7.36
N ASN A 85 6.64 0.32 6.13
CA ASN A 85 7.53 0.32 4.97
C ASN A 85 8.58 1.43 5.01
N ILE A 86 8.22 2.62 5.50
CA ILE A 86 9.17 3.72 5.70
C ILE A 86 10.22 3.37 6.76
N LYS A 87 9.79 2.73 7.87
CA LYS A 87 10.72 2.32 8.93
C LYS A 87 11.66 1.20 8.48
N ASN A 88 11.18 0.31 7.62
CA ASN A 88 11.93 -0.85 7.12
C ASN A 88 12.61 -0.59 5.76
N GLU A 89 12.60 0.64 5.25
CA GLU A 89 13.52 1.05 4.19
C GLU A 89 14.97 1.00 4.73
N SER A 90 15.66 -0.12 4.48
CA SER A 90 17.12 -0.22 4.63
C SER A 90 17.82 0.22 3.34
#